data_AF-A0A4P8H183-F1
#
_entry.id   AF-A0A4P8H183-F1
#
_cell.length_a   1.000
_cell.length_b   1.000
_cell.length_c   1.000
_cell.angle_alpha   90.00
_cell.angle_beta   90.00
_cell.angle_gamma   90.00
#
_symmetry.space_group_name_H-M   'P 1'
#
loop_
_entity.id
_entity.type
_entity.pdbx_description
1 polymer ?
#
loop_
_entity_poly.entity_id
_entity_poly.type
_entity_poly.pdbx_seq_one_letter_code
_entity_poly.pdbx_strand_id
1 'polypeptide(L)'
;MSGRLLGWLLGLPPVRSPSVGVQRDLAIPARDGVVLLADRYFPVTDERAPVVLIRTPYGRGSANVLVSRLIAERGYQVLIQSLRG
;
A
#
# COMPACT_ATOMS: atom_id res chain seq x y z
N MET A 1 -8.14 3.22 -14.75
CA MET A 1 -7.91 2.29 -15.87
C MET A 1 -6.43 2.07 -16.22
N SER A 2 -5.44 2.52 -15.41
CA SER A 2 -4.01 2.51 -15.78
C SER A 2 -3.18 1.28 -15.34
N GLY A 3 -3.71 0.39 -14.49
CA GLY A 3 -2.91 -0.70 -13.87
C GLY A 3 -2.84 -2.02 -14.65
N ARG A 4 -3.79 -2.28 -15.56
CA ARG A 4 -3.96 -3.60 -16.20
C ARG A 4 -2.89 -3.93 -17.23
N LEU A 5 -2.51 -2.95 -18.06
CA LEU A 5 -1.49 -3.13 -19.11
C LEU A 5 -0.08 -3.27 -18.51
N LEU A 6 0.23 -2.46 -17.50
CA LEU A 6 1.50 -2.55 -16.78
C LEU A 6 1.63 -3.88 -16.02
N GLY A 7 0.53 -4.36 -15.42
CA GLY A 7 0.52 -5.63 -14.70
C GLY A 7 0.81 -6.84 -15.60
N TRP A 8 0.26 -6.86 -16.80
CA TRP A 8 0.47 -7.94 -17.77
C TRP A 8 1.92 -7.97 -18.29
N LEU A 9 2.48 -6.80 -18.64
CA LEU A 9 3.88 -6.70 -19.10
C LEU A 9 4.90 -7.15 -18.04
N LEU A 10 4.57 -6.98 -16.76
CA LEU A 10 5.42 -7.39 -15.64
C LEU A 10 5.17 -8.84 -15.18
N GLY A 11 4.32 -9.61 -15.88
CA GLY A 11 4.00 -11.00 -15.52
C GLY A 11 3.25 -11.14 -14.20
N LEU A 12 2.58 -10.07 -13.74
CA LEU A 12 1.98 -10.05 -12.43
C LEU A 12 0.61 -10.76 -12.41
N PRO A 13 0.23 -11.40 -11.29
CA PRO A 13 -1.09 -12.02 -11.15
C PRO A 13 -2.22 -11.05 -11.48
N PRO A 14 -3.37 -11.58 -11.97
CA PRO A 14 -4.50 -10.76 -12.38
C PRO A 14 -5.00 -9.90 -11.21
N VAL A 15 -5.48 -8.71 -11.56
CA VAL A 15 -6.14 -7.79 -10.62
C VAL A 15 -7.38 -8.50 -10.04
N ARG A 16 -7.41 -8.64 -8.72
CA ARG A 16 -8.55 -9.21 -7.98
C ARG A 16 -9.54 -8.14 -7.55
N SER A 17 -9.06 -6.92 -7.30
CA SER A 17 -9.89 -5.79 -6.88
C SER A 17 -9.52 -4.55 -7.70
N PRO A 18 -10.37 -4.14 -8.67
CA PRO A 18 -10.06 -3.02 -9.55
C PRO A 18 -10.12 -1.65 -8.83
N SER A 19 -10.80 -1.58 -7.68
CA SER A 19 -10.87 -0.41 -6.81
C SER A 19 -9.96 -0.57 -5.60
N VAL A 20 -9.11 0.43 -5.38
CA VAL A 20 -8.21 0.53 -4.22
C VAL A 20 -8.54 1.80 -3.46
N GLY A 21 -8.87 1.65 -2.18
CA GLY A 21 -8.99 2.75 -1.22
C GLY A 21 -7.62 3.15 -0.68
N VAL A 22 -7.47 4.43 -0.30
CA VAL A 22 -6.25 4.97 0.28
C VAL A 22 -6.60 5.80 1.50
N GLN A 23 -5.99 5.47 2.64
CA GLN A 23 -6.02 6.27 3.86
C GLN A 23 -4.62 6.81 4.11
N ARG A 24 -4.48 8.14 4.18
CA ARG A 24 -3.17 8.80 4.30
C ARG A 24 -2.90 9.26 5.71
N ASP A 25 -1.61 9.42 6.00
CA ASP A 25 -1.08 10.08 7.21
C ASP A 25 -1.63 9.47 8.51
N LEU A 26 -1.74 8.15 8.53
CA LEU A 26 -2.03 7.38 9.72
C LEU A 26 -0.91 7.58 10.74
N ALA A 27 -1.28 8.15 11.88
CA ALA A 27 -0.40 8.29 13.02
C ALA A 27 -0.24 6.94 13.74
N ILE A 28 1.01 6.50 13.88
CA ILE A 28 1.39 5.30 14.61
C ILE A 28 2.31 5.71 15.76
N PRO A 29 1.79 5.80 17.00
CA PRO A 29 2.62 6.08 18.17
C PRO A 29 3.62 4.95 18.41
N ALA A 30 4.91 5.28 18.41
CA ALA A 30 5.96 4.36 18.82
C ALA A 30 6.12 4.36 20.35
N ARG A 31 6.77 3.32 20.87
CA ARG A 31 7.00 3.14 22.31
C ARG A 31 7.69 4.33 22.99
N ASP A 32 8.55 5.03 22.28
CA ASP A 32 9.33 6.16 22.77
C ASP A 32 8.66 7.53 22.51
N GLY A 33 7.37 7.53 22.18
CA GLY A 33 6.55 8.73 22.06
C GLY A 33 6.59 9.42 20.69
N VAL A 34 7.49 9.01 19.77
CA VAL A 34 7.50 9.56 18.41
C VAL A 34 6.34 8.98 17.59
N VAL A 35 5.65 9.85 16.86
CA VAL A 35 4.62 9.45 15.91
C VAL A 35 5.25 9.16 14.55
N LEU A 36 5.11 7.92 14.09
CA LEU A 36 5.45 7.54 12.72
C LEU A 36 4.23 7.69 11.83
N LEU A 37 4.44 8.15 10.60
CA LEU A 37 3.36 8.29 9.62
C LEU A 37 3.35 7.10 8.65
N ALA A 38 2.15 6.64 8.32
CA ALA A 38 1.92 5.59 7.34
C ALA A 38 0.74 5.92 6.43
N ASP A 39 0.75 5.35 5.23
CA ASP A 39 -0.42 5.30 4.36
C ASP A 39 -0.90 3.86 4.23
N ARG A 40 -2.22 3.65 4.19
CA ARG A 40 -2.84 2.35 3.98
C ARG A 40 -3.52 2.33 2.62
N TYR A 41 -3.11 1.39 1.79
CA TYR A 41 -3.77 1.01 0.54
C TYR A 41 -4.54 -0.27 0.79
N PHE A 42 -5.80 -0.34 0.37
CA PHE A 42 -6.61 -1.54 0.61
C PHE A 42 -7.55 -1.82 -0.56
N PRO A 43 -7.76 -3.09 -0.91
CA PRO A 43 -8.79 -3.46 -1.89
C PRO A 43 -10.16 -3.08 -1.32
N VAL A 44 -11.02 -2.49 -2.14
CA VAL A 44 -12.42 -2.29 -1.77
C VAL A 44 -13.17 -3.60 -2.01
N THR A 45 -13.32 -4.39 -0.96
CA THR A 45 -13.97 -5.71 -0.94
C THR A 45 -14.54 -5.99 0.45
N ASP A 46 -15.55 -6.86 0.54
CA ASP A 46 -16.15 -7.31 1.80
C ASP A 46 -15.33 -8.42 2.49
N GLU A 47 -14.33 -8.97 1.79
CA GLU A 47 -13.46 -10.02 2.32
C GLU A 47 -12.32 -9.45 3.18
N ARG A 48 -11.90 -10.22 4.20
CA ARG A 48 -10.69 -9.89 4.97
C ARG A 48 -9.44 -10.12 4.13
N ALA A 49 -8.89 -9.04 3.59
CA ALA A 49 -7.63 -9.08 2.85
C ALA A 49 -6.41 -9.22 3.79
N PRO A 50 -5.42 -10.07 3.45
CA PRO A 50 -4.14 -10.15 4.17
C PRO A 50 -3.35 -8.84 4.09
N VAL A 51 -2.48 -8.57 5.06
CA VAL A 51 -1.74 -7.30 5.19
C VAL A 51 -0.26 -7.47 4.84
N VAL A 52 0.27 -6.56 4.03
CA VAL A 52 1.68 -6.36 3.73
C VAL A 52 2.14 -5.07 4.40
N LEU A 53 3.19 -5.15 5.23
CA LEU A 53 3.83 -3.99 5.82
C LEU A 53 5.10 -3.64 5.03
N ILE A 54 5.19 -2.41 4.56
CA ILE A 54 6.39 -1.86 3.94
C ILE A 54 6.93 -0.78 4.87
N ARG A 55 8.18 -0.91 5.30
CA ARG A 55 8.88 0.11 6.08
C ARG A 55 10.04 0.64 5.25
N THR A 56 10.11 1.95 5.06
CA THR A 56 11.10 2.54 4.15
C THR A 56 11.65 3.87 4.67
N PRO A 57 12.97 4.12 4.56
CA PRO A 57 13.56 5.43 4.86
C PRO A 57 13.34 6.43 3.72
N TYR A 58 12.89 5.98 2.54
CA TYR A 58 12.79 6.79 1.33
C TYR A 58 11.41 7.46 1.15
N GLY A 59 10.70 7.65 2.27
CA GLY A 59 9.39 8.30 2.29
C GLY A 59 8.28 7.53 1.56
N ARG A 60 7.11 8.17 1.43
CA ARG A 60 5.90 7.62 0.79
C ARG A 60 5.68 8.20 -0.62
N GLY A 61 6.77 8.37 -1.38
CA GLY A 61 6.81 8.98 -2.72
C GLY A 61 6.30 8.09 -3.86
N SER A 62 6.36 8.58 -5.10
CA SER A 62 5.69 8.00 -6.30
C SER A 62 5.96 6.51 -6.54
N ALA A 63 7.20 6.04 -6.42
CA ALA A 63 7.55 4.63 -6.62
C ALA A 63 6.85 3.73 -5.58
N ASN A 64 6.88 4.16 -4.32
CA ASN A 64 6.28 3.47 -3.19
C ASN A 64 4.74 3.47 -3.28
N VAL A 65 4.14 4.55 -3.78
CA VAL A 65 2.70 4.63 -4.11
C VAL A 65 2.32 3.61 -5.18
N LEU A 66 3.11 3.50 -6.26
CA LEU A 66 2.84 2.58 -7.36
C LEU A 66 2.89 1.12 -6.89
N VAL A 67 3.95 0.75 -6.15
CA VAL A 67 4.11 -0.61 -5.60
C VAL A 67 2.95 -0.94 -4.65
N SER A 68 2.61 -0.03 -3.74
CA SER A 68 1.52 -0.25 -2.77
C SER A 68 0.17 -0.43 -3.46
N ARG A 69 -0.11 0.35 -4.51
CA ARG A 69 -1.33 0.22 -5.30
C ARG A 69 -1.38 -1.09 -6.08
N LEU A 70 -0.27 -1.49 -6.71
CA LEU A 70 -0.18 -2.75 -7.45
C LEU A 70 -0.44 -3.95 -6.54
N ILE A 71 0.15 -3.98 -5.34
CA ILE A 71 -0.09 -5.04 -4.37
C ILE A 71 -1.56 -5.01 -3.91
N ALA A 72 -2.12 -3.83 -3.68
CA ALA A 72 -3.52 -3.69 -3.27
C ALA A 72 -4.55 -4.15 -4.32
N GLU A 73 -4.29 -3.87 -5.59
CA GLU A 73 -5.11 -4.37 -6.72
C GLU A 73 -5.16 -5.91 -6.79
N ARG A 74 -4.21 -6.61 -6.14
CA ARG A 74 -4.13 -8.08 -6.07
C ARG A 74 -4.79 -8.67 -4.83
N GLY A 75 -5.52 -7.86 -4.06
CA GLY A 75 -6.30 -8.32 -2.92
C GLY A 75 -5.56 -8.30 -1.58
N TYR A 76 -4.48 -7.54 -1.48
CA TYR A 76 -3.73 -7.36 -0.23
C TYR A 76 -3.94 -5.96 0.33
N GLN A 77 -4.01 -5.80 1.63
CA GLN A 77 -3.85 -4.49 2.25
C GLN A 77 -2.36 -4.18 2.30
N VAL A 78 -1.96 -2.94 2.04
CA VAL A 78 -0.59 -2.48 2.17
C VAL A 78 -0.55 -1.32 3.15
N LEU A 79 0.21 -1.47 4.23
CA LEU A 79 0.55 -0.38 5.12
C LEU A 79 1.99 0.03 4.80
N ILE A 80 2.18 1.22 4.26
CA ILE A 80 3.51 1.77 4.00
C ILE A 80 3.85 2.83 5.03
N GLN A 81 4.88 2.55 5.82
CA GLN A 81 5.31 3.38 6.94
C GLN A 81 6.65 4.03 6.64
N SER A 82 6.73 5.35 6.85
CA SER A 82 8.02 6.02 6.89
C SER A 82 8.77 5.60 8.15
N LEU A 83 10.04 5.24 7.99
CA LEU A 83 10.94 5.12 9.13
C LEU A 83 11.11 6.48 9.81
N ARG A 84 11.68 6.45 11.02
CA ARG A 84 12.07 7.66 11.72
C ARG A 84 13.24 8.33 10.99
N GLY A 85 13.12 9.64 10.73
CA GLY A 85 14.12 10.45 10.05
C GLY A 85 13.45 11.56 9.28
#